data_AF-A0A1Q4XNA8-F1
#
_entry.id   AF-A0A1Q4XNA8-F1
#
_cell.length_a   1.000
_cell.length_b   1.000
_cell.length_c   1.000
_cell.angle_alpha   90.00
_cell.angle_beta   90.00
_cell.angle_gamma   90.00
#
_symmetry.space_group_name_H-M   'P 1'
#
loop_
_entity.id
_entity.type
_entity.pdbx_description
1 polymer ?
#
loop_
_entity_poly.entity_id
_entity_poly.type
_entity_poly.pdbx_seq_one_letter_code
_entity_poly.pdbx_strand_id
1 'polypeptide(L)'
;MVGGGAVAFSLLSQGGEGSASAEGIGTVRHFTDLSADHVDEGETIEYEVYPPAGGPHYPVWQDCGVYEEPLIPEYVVHSQEHGAVWIAYDPGLSEAGVQILHSYYSPGDYLVISPAEDLPAPVVASAWGSQMHLEDPADPRLVEYLVEYVQGDGTPEPGAACSGGRSGTGATGTGTGTGGSGIDASEFTGTATAGE
;
A
#
# COMPACT_ATOMS: atom_id res chain seq x y z
N MET A 1 60.62 -26.09 -12.81
CA MET A 1 59.53 -26.96 -12.32
C MET A 1 59.01 -26.36 -11.03
N VAL A 2 57.74 -25.93 -11.07
CA VAL A 2 56.76 -25.79 -9.96
C VAL A 2 57.15 -24.89 -8.76
N GLY A 3 56.73 -23.62 -8.83
CA GLY A 3 56.29 -22.85 -7.65
C GLY A 3 54.91 -23.36 -7.19
N GLY A 4 54.35 -23.02 -6.05
CA GLY A 4 54.59 -22.00 -5.04
C GLY A 4 53.27 -21.84 -4.26
N GLY A 5 53.36 -21.79 -2.92
CA GLY A 5 52.37 -21.28 -1.95
C GLY A 5 50.87 -21.55 -2.14
N ALA A 6 50.29 -22.39 -1.27
CA ALA A 6 48.85 -22.39 -0.99
C ALA A 6 48.52 -21.35 0.09
N VAL A 7 47.59 -20.45 -0.19
CA VAL A 7 46.99 -19.53 0.79
C VAL A 7 45.55 -19.99 1.01
N ALA A 8 45.23 -20.43 2.22
CA ALA A 8 43.87 -20.77 2.60
C ALA A 8 43.14 -19.50 3.07
N PHE A 9 42.11 -19.10 2.33
CA PHE A 9 41.20 -18.02 2.71
C PHE A 9 39.97 -18.64 3.41
N SER A 10 39.91 -18.56 4.73
CA SER A 10 38.69 -18.88 5.48
C SER A 10 37.73 -17.69 5.39
N LEU A 11 36.64 -17.85 4.63
CA LEU A 11 35.49 -16.95 4.68
C LEU A 11 34.54 -17.45 5.77
N LEU A 12 34.47 -16.70 6.87
CA LEU A 12 33.34 -16.71 7.79
C LEU A 12 32.42 -15.57 7.35
N SER A 13 31.24 -15.92 6.83
CA SER A 13 30.11 -14.99 6.76
C SER A 13 28.87 -15.75 7.22
N GLN A 14 28.51 -15.53 8.48
CA GLN A 14 27.16 -15.75 8.98
C GLN A 14 26.56 -14.36 9.13
N GLY A 15 25.88 -13.88 8.09
CA GLY A 15 24.99 -12.72 8.11
C GLY A 15 23.57 -13.25 8.00
N GLY A 16 22.71 -12.87 8.93
CA GLY A 16 21.35 -13.38 9.01
C GLY A 16 20.51 -12.92 7.84
N GLU A 17 19.87 -13.88 7.17
CA GLU A 17 18.80 -13.66 6.22
C GLU A 17 17.54 -14.20 6.88
N GLY A 18 16.68 -13.29 7.34
CA GLY A 18 15.29 -13.62 7.56
C GLY A 18 14.70 -13.94 6.19
N SER A 19 14.82 -15.20 5.78
CA SER A 19 14.19 -15.72 4.58
C SER A 19 12.68 -15.59 4.76
N ALA A 20 12.09 -14.52 4.23
CA ALA A 20 10.76 -14.63 3.67
C ALA A 20 10.78 -15.90 2.80
N SER A 21 9.89 -16.85 3.09
CA SER A 21 9.84 -18.10 2.33
C SER A 21 9.65 -17.76 0.85
N ALA A 22 10.54 -18.22 -0.01
CA ALA A 22 10.49 -18.04 -1.46
C ALA A 22 9.29 -18.76 -2.14
N GLU A 23 8.36 -19.32 -1.37
CA GLU A 23 7.13 -19.93 -1.89
C GLU A 23 6.18 -18.83 -2.37
N GLY A 24 6.02 -18.74 -3.69
CA GLY A 24 4.99 -17.88 -4.31
C GLY A 24 5.46 -16.50 -4.80
N ILE A 25 6.75 -16.17 -4.72
CA ILE A 25 7.28 -14.91 -5.27
C ILE A 25 6.98 -14.79 -6.77
N GLY A 26 6.34 -13.68 -7.13
CA GLY A 26 5.80 -13.33 -8.43
C GLY A 26 4.80 -14.31 -9.02
N THR A 27 4.14 -15.09 -8.17
CA THR A 27 2.90 -15.81 -8.51
C THR A 27 1.71 -15.00 -8.00
N VAL A 28 0.68 -14.87 -8.82
CA VAL A 28 -0.58 -14.24 -8.37
C VAL A 28 -1.35 -15.19 -7.48
N ARG A 29 -1.67 -14.71 -6.27
CA ARG A 29 -2.57 -15.36 -5.32
C ARG A 29 -3.96 -14.77 -5.50
N HIS A 30 -4.98 -15.61 -5.36
CA HIS A 30 -6.38 -15.21 -5.48
C HIS A 30 -7.15 -15.47 -4.19
N PHE A 31 -8.07 -14.57 -3.89
CA PHE A 31 -8.93 -14.60 -2.72
C PHE A 31 -10.38 -14.46 -3.18
N THR A 32 -11.26 -15.29 -2.63
CA THR A 32 -12.69 -15.31 -2.95
C THR A 32 -13.51 -15.06 -1.68
N ASP A 33 -14.82 -14.88 -1.85
CA ASP A 33 -15.76 -14.75 -0.73
C ASP A 33 -15.45 -13.56 0.19
N LEU A 34 -14.83 -12.52 -0.37
CA LEU A 34 -14.53 -11.25 0.30
C LEU A 34 -15.84 -10.47 0.50
N SER A 35 -16.07 -10.00 1.72
CA SER A 35 -17.16 -9.06 2.00
C SER A 35 -16.83 -7.69 1.42
N ALA A 36 -17.85 -7.02 0.89
CA ALA A 36 -17.82 -5.61 0.46
C ALA A 36 -18.65 -4.73 1.42
N ASP A 37 -18.81 -5.17 2.67
CA ASP A 37 -19.55 -4.41 3.67
C ASP A 37 -18.75 -3.18 4.11
N HIS A 38 -19.42 -2.03 4.08
CA HIS A 38 -18.91 -0.83 4.72
C HIS A 38 -19.12 -0.90 6.25
N VAL A 39 -18.06 -0.61 7.00
CA VAL A 39 -18.07 -0.49 8.47
C VAL A 39 -17.79 0.95 8.90
N ASP A 40 -18.11 1.31 10.15
CA ASP A 40 -17.93 2.69 10.60
C ASP A 40 -16.44 3.06 10.71
N GLU A 41 -16.10 4.30 10.34
CA GLU A 41 -14.74 4.82 10.50
C GLU A 41 -14.29 4.75 11.96
N GLY A 42 -13.11 4.15 12.20
CA GLY A 42 -12.55 3.91 13.52
C GLY A 42 -12.67 2.46 14.00
N GLU A 43 -13.43 1.62 13.30
CA GLU A 43 -13.42 0.17 13.53
C GLU A 43 -12.12 -0.46 13.02
N THR A 44 -11.48 -1.28 13.86
CA THR A 44 -10.27 -2.03 13.45
C THR A 44 -10.67 -3.36 12.86
N ILE A 45 -10.17 -3.64 11.65
CA ILE A 45 -10.50 -4.86 10.91
C ILE A 45 -9.26 -5.76 10.86
N GLU A 46 -9.43 -7.03 11.27
CA GLU A 46 -8.40 -8.05 11.13
C GLU A 46 -8.55 -8.71 9.76
N TYR A 47 -7.58 -8.48 8.87
CA TYR A 47 -7.55 -9.08 7.55
C TYR A 47 -6.74 -10.39 7.54
N GLU A 48 -7.11 -11.33 6.66
CA GLU A 48 -6.41 -12.62 6.53
C GLU A 48 -5.00 -12.48 5.92
N VAL A 49 -4.79 -11.43 5.14
CA VAL A 49 -3.51 -11.13 4.48
C VAL A 49 -3.18 -9.65 4.60
N TYR A 50 -1.88 -9.35 4.60
CA TYR A 50 -1.38 -7.99 4.62
C TYR A 50 -0.37 -7.75 3.49
N PRO A 51 -0.50 -6.66 2.71
CA PRO A 51 -1.64 -5.73 2.66
C PRO A 51 -2.95 -6.45 2.33
N PRO A 52 -4.12 -5.95 2.74
CA PRO A 52 -5.39 -6.60 2.42
C PRO A 52 -5.66 -6.59 0.92
N ALA A 53 -6.24 -7.69 0.43
CA ALA A 53 -6.70 -7.87 -0.95
C ALA A 53 -8.23 -7.71 -1.07
N GLY A 54 -8.87 -6.96 -0.16
CA GLY A 54 -10.32 -6.84 -0.05
C GLY A 54 -10.84 -7.23 1.33
N GLY A 55 -12.16 -7.14 1.52
CA GLY A 55 -12.84 -7.39 2.80
C GLY A 55 -13.62 -6.16 3.28
N PRO A 56 -14.24 -6.23 4.48
CA PRO A 56 -14.94 -5.10 5.08
C PRO A 56 -14.02 -3.89 5.18
N HIS A 57 -14.54 -2.69 4.97
CA HIS A 57 -13.74 -1.47 4.86
C HIS A 57 -14.56 -0.21 5.16
N TYR A 58 -13.92 0.96 5.23
CA TYR A 58 -14.62 2.20 5.54
C TYR A 58 -15.41 2.75 4.35
N PRO A 59 -16.49 3.54 4.55
CA PRO A 59 -17.29 4.12 3.46
C PRO A 59 -16.59 5.24 2.67
N VAL A 60 -15.35 5.57 3.01
CA VAL A 60 -14.55 6.57 2.31
C VAL A 60 -13.32 5.88 1.75
N TRP A 61 -12.98 6.16 0.48
CA TRP A 61 -11.77 5.66 -0.15
C TRP A 61 -10.55 6.52 0.14
N GLN A 62 -9.36 5.91 0.07
CA GLN A 62 -8.10 6.63 -0.01
C GLN A 62 -7.92 7.17 -1.43
N ASP A 63 -7.50 8.42 -1.58
CA ASP A 63 -7.13 8.96 -2.87
C ASP A 63 -5.98 8.13 -3.49
N CYS A 64 -6.09 7.79 -4.76
CA CYS A 64 -4.98 7.19 -5.49
C CYS A 64 -3.81 8.18 -5.59
N GLY A 65 -2.60 7.68 -5.40
CA GLY A 65 -1.41 8.50 -5.32
C GLY A 65 -0.21 7.82 -4.69
N VAL A 66 0.84 8.60 -4.54
CA VAL A 66 2.10 8.22 -3.89
C VAL A 66 2.13 8.85 -2.50
N TYR A 67 2.50 8.04 -1.50
CA TYR A 67 2.53 8.40 -0.10
C TYR A 67 3.88 8.02 0.52
N GLU A 68 4.43 8.93 1.31
CA GLU A 68 5.72 8.74 2.00
C GLU A 68 5.54 8.14 3.41
N GLU A 69 4.31 8.02 3.88
CA GLU A 69 3.95 7.46 5.18
C GLU A 69 2.94 6.31 5.02
N PRO A 70 2.88 5.39 5.99
CA PRO A 70 1.89 4.32 5.95
C PRO A 70 0.46 4.85 5.94
N LEU A 71 -0.41 4.04 5.33
CA LEU A 71 -1.84 4.32 5.19
C LEU A 71 -2.66 3.41 6.08
N ILE A 72 -3.88 3.86 6.38
CA ILE A 72 -4.88 3.07 7.09
C ILE A 72 -5.49 2.08 6.07
N PRO A 73 -5.33 0.75 6.26
CA PRO A 73 -5.69 -0.23 5.24
C PRO A 73 -7.16 -0.16 4.81
N GLU A 74 -8.08 0.12 5.73
CA GLU A 74 -9.51 0.18 5.47
C GLU A 74 -9.88 1.23 4.40
N TYR A 75 -9.20 2.37 4.32
CA TYR A 75 -9.45 3.33 3.23
C TYR A 75 -8.88 2.84 1.90
N VAL A 76 -7.74 2.14 1.93
CA VAL A 76 -7.10 1.60 0.72
C VAL A 76 -7.89 0.42 0.16
N VAL A 77 -8.54 -0.38 1.00
CA VAL A 77 -9.43 -1.46 0.58
C VAL A 77 -10.64 -0.93 -0.20
N HIS A 78 -11.22 0.20 0.22
CA HIS A 78 -12.26 0.86 -0.57
C HIS A 78 -11.70 1.31 -1.93
N SER A 79 -10.48 1.87 -1.99
CA SER A 79 -9.85 2.19 -3.28
C SER A 79 -9.67 0.95 -4.15
N GLN A 80 -9.35 -0.21 -3.57
CA GLN A 80 -9.28 -1.49 -4.28
C GLN A 80 -10.66 -1.93 -4.78
N GLU A 81 -11.75 -1.68 -4.03
CA GLU A 81 -13.13 -1.90 -4.48
C GLU A 81 -13.45 -1.07 -5.73
N HIS A 82 -12.88 0.14 -5.83
CA HIS A 82 -13.01 1.01 -7.00
C HIS A 82 -12.08 0.62 -8.17
N GLY A 83 -11.14 -0.31 -7.96
CA GLY A 83 -10.22 -0.83 -8.97
C GLY A 83 -8.78 -0.38 -8.82
N ALA A 84 -8.41 0.18 -7.67
CA ALA A 84 -7.02 0.52 -7.38
C ALA A 84 -6.16 -0.71 -7.10
N VAL A 85 -4.88 -0.61 -7.45
CA VAL A 85 -3.83 -1.51 -6.95
C VAL A 85 -3.01 -0.79 -5.90
N TRP A 86 -2.84 -1.41 -4.74
CA TRP A 86 -1.91 -0.96 -3.72
C TRP A 86 -0.55 -1.61 -3.92
N ILE A 87 0.46 -0.80 -4.28
CA ILE A 87 1.87 -1.18 -4.26
C ILE A 87 2.42 -0.79 -2.87
N ALA A 88 2.38 -1.74 -1.95
CA ALA A 88 2.97 -1.57 -0.62
C ALA A 88 4.43 -2.00 -0.63
N TYR A 89 5.29 -1.28 0.07
CA TYR A 89 6.72 -1.54 0.05
C TYR A 89 7.38 -1.44 1.43
N ASP A 90 8.44 -2.22 1.63
CA ASP A 90 9.19 -2.24 2.88
C ASP A 90 9.90 -0.89 3.09
N PRO A 91 9.73 -0.20 4.25
CA PRO A 91 10.36 1.09 4.52
C PRO A 91 11.90 1.08 4.46
N GLY A 92 12.52 -0.10 4.58
CA GLY A 92 13.96 -0.34 4.46
C GLY A 92 14.46 -0.51 3.02
N LEU A 93 13.59 -0.45 2.00
CA LEU A 93 14.02 -0.41 0.61
C LEU A 93 14.98 0.76 0.33
N SER A 94 15.90 0.55 -0.59
CA SER A 94 16.78 1.63 -1.05
C SER A 94 15.97 2.76 -1.69
N GLU A 95 16.45 4.00 -1.56
CA GLU A 95 15.83 5.18 -2.18
C GLU A 95 15.62 5.00 -3.70
N ALA A 96 16.55 4.35 -4.39
CA ALA A 96 16.42 4.04 -5.81
C ALA A 96 15.26 3.06 -6.08
N GLY A 97 15.08 2.06 -5.21
CA GLY A 97 13.96 1.13 -5.28
C GLY A 97 12.62 1.82 -5.06
N VAL A 98 12.53 2.69 -4.06
CA VAL A 98 11.33 3.50 -3.80
C VAL A 98 11.00 4.39 -5.00
N GLN A 99 12.00 5.04 -5.60
CA GLN A 99 11.80 5.88 -6.79
C GLN A 99 11.32 5.07 -8.00
N ILE A 100 11.76 3.82 -8.16
CA ILE A 100 11.23 2.93 -9.20
C ILE A 100 9.73 2.70 -8.97
N LEU A 101 9.32 2.38 -7.75
CA LEU A 101 7.91 2.16 -7.44
C LEU A 101 7.08 3.43 -7.67
N HIS A 102 7.55 4.58 -7.20
CA HIS A 102 6.87 5.87 -7.39
C HIS A 102 6.70 6.23 -8.87
N SER A 103 7.61 5.77 -9.74
CA SER A 103 7.55 6.03 -11.17
C SER A 103 6.40 5.33 -11.91
N TYR A 104 5.76 4.33 -11.30
CA TYR A 104 4.58 3.68 -11.88
C TYR A 104 3.33 4.56 -11.84
N TYR A 105 3.27 5.56 -10.95
CA TYR A 105 2.11 6.42 -10.81
C TYR A 105 2.16 7.64 -11.72
N SER A 106 1.07 7.88 -12.43
CA SER A 106 0.73 9.15 -13.07
C SER A 106 -0.57 9.73 -12.47
N PRO A 107 -0.74 11.06 -12.42
CA PRO A 107 -1.96 11.67 -11.90
C PRO A 107 -3.23 11.15 -12.59
N GLY A 108 -4.16 10.61 -11.79
CA GLY A 108 -5.42 10.02 -12.26
C GLY A 108 -5.38 8.50 -12.44
N ASP A 109 -4.21 7.87 -12.24
CA ASP A 109 -4.10 6.41 -12.22
C ASP A 109 -4.77 5.81 -10.98
N TYR A 110 -5.16 4.54 -11.12
CA TYR A 110 -5.75 3.75 -10.06
C TYR A 110 -4.65 2.98 -9.29
N LEU A 111 -3.67 3.73 -8.77
CA LEU A 111 -2.58 3.17 -7.97
C LEU A 111 -2.50 3.90 -6.63
N VAL A 112 -2.32 3.14 -5.56
CA VAL A 112 -1.91 3.63 -4.25
C VAL A 112 -0.51 3.08 -4.00
N ILE A 113 0.46 3.93 -3.71
CA ILE A 113 1.85 3.53 -3.46
C ILE A 113 2.26 4.08 -2.11
N SER A 114 2.62 3.21 -1.15
CA SER A 114 2.97 3.65 0.20
C SER A 114 3.90 2.66 0.90
N PRO A 115 4.69 3.12 1.89
CA PRO A 115 5.40 2.19 2.77
C PRO A 115 4.41 1.43 3.66
N ALA A 116 4.79 0.23 4.06
CA ALA A 116 4.04 -0.61 5.00
C ALA A 116 4.99 -1.52 5.78
N GLU A 117 4.78 -1.65 7.09
CA GLU A 117 5.59 -2.51 7.95
C GLU A 117 5.09 -3.97 7.91
N ASP A 118 5.92 -4.91 8.37
CA ASP A 118 5.55 -6.34 8.50
C ASP A 118 5.05 -7.00 7.20
N LEU A 119 5.58 -6.57 6.04
CA LEU A 119 5.25 -7.17 4.76
C LEU A 119 5.83 -8.58 4.60
N PRO A 120 5.14 -9.49 3.90
CA PRO A 120 5.64 -10.83 3.59
C PRO A 120 6.77 -10.84 2.54
N ALA A 121 7.00 -9.73 1.84
CA ALA A 121 8.05 -9.55 0.84
C ALA A 121 8.43 -8.05 0.73
N PRO A 122 9.60 -7.69 0.17
CA PRO A 122 10.02 -6.30 0.00
C PRO A 122 9.01 -5.40 -0.72
N VAL A 123 8.29 -5.96 -1.69
CA VAL A 123 7.19 -5.29 -2.41
C VAL A 123 6.00 -6.24 -2.48
N VAL A 124 4.81 -5.72 -2.21
CA VAL A 124 3.56 -6.46 -2.37
C VAL A 124 2.58 -5.61 -3.18
N ALA A 125 2.13 -6.14 -4.31
CA ALA A 125 1.04 -5.55 -5.09
C ALA A 125 -0.27 -6.24 -4.68
N SER A 126 -1.24 -5.48 -4.19
CA SER A 126 -2.54 -5.96 -3.72
C SER A 126 -3.66 -5.28 -4.49
N ALA A 127 -4.60 -6.06 -4.99
CA ALA A 127 -5.82 -5.58 -5.64
C ALA A 127 -7.00 -6.37 -5.08
N TRP A 128 -8.23 -5.94 -5.37
CA TRP A 128 -9.40 -6.69 -4.91
C TRP A 128 -9.38 -8.13 -5.44
N GLY A 129 -9.37 -9.10 -4.52
CA GLY A 129 -9.34 -10.52 -4.82
C GLY A 129 -7.98 -11.07 -5.27
N SER A 130 -6.90 -10.27 -5.29
CA SER A 130 -5.59 -10.76 -5.73
C SER A 130 -4.39 -10.10 -5.06
N GLN A 131 -3.27 -10.83 -5.02
CA GLN A 131 -2.01 -10.31 -4.49
C GLN A 131 -0.80 -10.96 -5.17
N MET A 132 0.27 -10.18 -5.36
CA MET A 132 1.58 -10.66 -5.81
C MET A 132 2.67 -10.18 -4.87
N HIS A 133 3.57 -11.09 -4.48
CA HIS A 133 4.76 -10.80 -3.68
C HIS A 133 5.99 -10.69 -4.57
N LEU A 134 6.84 -9.70 -4.32
CA LEU A 134 7.98 -9.36 -5.17
C LEU A 134 9.20 -9.04 -4.31
N GLU A 135 10.38 -9.51 -4.75
CA GLU A 135 11.65 -9.23 -4.09
C GLU A 135 12.33 -7.96 -4.65
N ASP A 136 12.08 -7.63 -5.91
CA ASP A 136 12.71 -6.52 -6.63
C ASP A 136 11.64 -5.49 -7.06
N PRO A 137 11.78 -4.20 -6.70
CA PRO A 137 10.88 -3.15 -7.19
C PRO A 137 10.90 -2.97 -8.72
N ALA A 138 11.95 -3.45 -9.41
CA ALA A 138 12.07 -3.44 -10.86
C ALA A 138 11.59 -4.73 -11.53
N ASP A 139 10.97 -5.66 -10.80
CA ASP A 139 10.52 -6.92 -11.35
C ASP A 139 9.48 -6.70 -12.46
N PRO A 140 9.71 -7.21 -13.69
CA PRO A 140 8.80 -6.99 -14.82
C PRO A 140 7.40 -7.56 -14.59
N ARG A 141 7.25 -8.54 -13.70
CA ARG A 141 5.94 -9.13 -13.34
C ARG A 141 5.04 -8.13 -12.64
N LEU A 142 5.59 -7.09 -12.00
CA LEU A 142 4.78 -6.00 -11.44
C LEU A 142 4.01 -5.29 -12.55
N VAL A 143 4.66 -4.97 -13.67
CA VAL A 143 3.99 -4.33 -14.82
C VAL A 143 2.88 -5.21 -15.38
N GLU A 144 3.14 -6.51 -15.52
CA GLU A 144 2.13 -7.48 -15.97
C GLU A 144 0.93 -7.52 -15.02
N TYR A 145 1.18 -7.48 -13.70
CA TYR A 145 0.13 -7.42 -12.69
C TYR A 145 -0.67 -6.11 -12.79
N LEU A 146 -0.02 -4.96 -12.92
CA LEU A 146 -0.71 -3.67 -13.02
C LEU A 146 -1.59 -3.60 -14.27
N VAL A 147 -1.14 -4.15 -15.40
CA VAL A 147 -1.94 -4.21 -16.64
C VAL A 147 -3.23 -5.02 -16.47
N GLU A 148 -3.17 -6.10 -15.69
CA GLU A 148 -4.32 -7.00 -15.48
C GLU A 148 -5.29 -6.47 -14.40
N TYR A 149 -4.77 -5.97 -13.29
CA TYR A 149 -5.57 -5.75 -12.08
C TYR A 149 -5.94 -4.29 -11.80
N VAL A 150 -5.25 -3.32 -12.40
CA VAL A 150 -5.74 -1.94 -12.38
C VAL A 150 -7.05 -1.90 -13.15
N GLN A 151 -8.14 -1.54 -12.47
CA GLN A 151 -9.48 -1.50 -13.06
C GLN A 151 -9.92 -2.84 -13.67
N GLY A 152 -9.41 -3.96 -13.15
CA GLY A 152 -9.64 -5.29 -13.70
C GLY A 152 -11.08 -5.79 -13.52
N ASP A 153 -11.48 -6.78 -14.32
CA ASP A 153 -12.85 -7.33 -14.34
C ASP A 153 -13.29 -7.97 -12.99
N GLY A 154 -12.33 -8.29 -12.11
CA GLY A 154 -12.58 -8.86 -10.78
C GLY A 154 -12.91 -7.84 -9.69
N THR A 155 -12.81 -6.55 -10.00
CA THR A 155 -13.13 -5.45 -9.09
C THR A 155 -14.65 -5.28 -8.92
N PRO A 156 -15.17 -5.04 -7.70
CA PRO A 156 -16.61 -4.86 -7.49
C PRO A 156 -17.21 -3.60 -8.13
N GLU A 157 -16.52 -2.46 -8.03
CA GLU A 157 -16.98 -1.15 -8.54
C GLU A 157 -15.96 -0.48 -9.49
N PRO A 158 -15.58 -1.13 -10.59
CA PRO A 158 -14.50 -0.66 -11.45
C PRO A 158 -14.82 0.73 -12.04
N GLY A 159 -13.91 1.69 -11.82
CA GLY A 159 -14.05 3.06 -12.33
C GLY A 159 -14.86 4.02 -11.49
N ALA A 160 -15.27 3.60 -10.30
CA ALA A 160 -15.66 4.52 -9.24
C ALA A 160 -14.47 5.43 -8.86
N ALA A 161 -14.75 6.60 -8.27
CA ALA A 161 -13.73 7.62 -8.11
C ALA A 161 -12.58 7.16 -7.21
N CYS A 162 -11.33 7.27 -7.66
CA CYS A 162 -10.15 7.12 -6.80
C CYS A 162 -9.54 8.47 -6.39
N SER A 163 -10.36 9.51 -6.28
CA SER A 163 -9.93 10.85 -5.87
C SER A 163 -11.09 11.61 -5.24
N GLY A 164 -10.81 12.53 -4.31
CA GLY A 164 -11.84 13.30 -3.61
C GLY A 164 -12.41 12.59 -2.37
N GLY A 165 -11.73 11.55 -1.90
CA GLY A 165 -12.00 10.86 -0.65
C GLY A 165 -11.04 11.36 0.44
N ARG A 166 -10.26 10.45 1.01
CA ARG A 166 -9.24 10.74 2.02
C ARG A 166 -7.88 10.95 1.37
N SER A 167 -7.22 12.07 1.67
CA SER A 167 -5.84 12.36 1.24
C SER A 167 -4.79 12.25 2.35
N GLY A 168 -5.20 11.99 3.59
CA GLY A 168 -4.31 11.95 4.76
C GLY A 168 -3.70 10.56 5.02
N THR A 169 -2.53 10.54 5.64
CA THR A 169 -1.76 9.34 6.04
C THR A 169 -2.08 8.90 7.49
N GLY A 170 -1.48 7.80 7.93
CA GLY A 170 -1.52 7.31 9.31
C GLY A 170 -1.46 5.79 9.38
N ALA A 171 -0.64 5.23 10.28
CA ALA A 171 -0.68 3.80 10.62
C ALA A 171 -1.64 3.59 11.79
N THR A 172 -2.59 2.66 11.67
CA THR A 172 -3.35 2.19 12.84
C THR A 172 -2.44 1.28 13.67
N GLY A 173 -1.61 1.88 14.52
CA GLY A 173 -0.75 1.16 15.48
C GLY A 173 -0.95 1.70 16.88
N THR A 174 -1.72 0.97 17.70
CA THR A 174 -1.85 1.05 19.18
C THR A 174 -1.95 2.45 19.79
N GLY A 175 -3.15 2.82 20.25
CA GLY A 175 -3.41 4.08 20.92
C GLY A 175 -2.45 4.41 22.08
N THR A 176 -2.03 5.67 22.12
CA THR A 176 -2.17 6.54 23.30
C THR A 176 -2.23 7.97 22.77
N GLY A 177 -3.41 8.56 22.85
CA GLY A 177 -3.61 9.95 22.45
C GLY A 177 -2.73 10.91 23.26
N THR A 178 -2.29 11.99 22.63
CA THR A 178 -2.38 13.38 23.11
C THR A 178 -1.68 14.31 22.12
N GLY A 179 -2.44 15.25 21.55
CA GLY A 179 -1.93 16.60 21.31
C GLY A 179 -1.85 17.07 19.87
N GLY A 180 -2.62 18.12 19.56
CA GLY A 180 -2.49 18.93 18.34
C GLY A 180 -3.84 19.44 17.82
N SER A 181 -4.72 19.99 18.65
CA SER A 181 -4.96 21.45 18.74
C SER A 181 -4.92 22.18 17.38
N GLY A 182 -6.09 22.54 16.84
CA GLY A 182 -6.17 23.38 15.65
C GLY A 182 -7.55 23.52 14.99
N ILE A 183 -8.65 23.65 15.74
CA ILE A 183 -9.84 24.31 15.19
C ILE A 183 -10.21 25.50 16.07
N ASP A 184 -10.02 26.71 15.54
CA ASP A 184 -10.78 27.87 15.98
C ASP A 184 -11.64 28.31 14.79
N ALA A 185 -12.85 27.78 14.75
CA ALA A 185 -13.90 28.17 13.82
C ALA A 185 -14.77 29.24 14.49
N SER A 186 -14.15 30.36 14.85
CA SER A 186 -14.87 31.53 15.33
C SER A 186 -14.09 32.80 15.06
N GLU A 187 -14.06 33.28 13.81
CA GLU A 187 -14.03 34.71 13.45
C GLU A 187 -14.13 34.88 11.91
N PHE A 188 -15.34 34.81 11.34
CA PHE A 188 -15.64 35.52 10.09
C PHE A 188 -17.14 35.82 9.95
N THR A 189 -17.70 36.60 10.87
CA THR A 189 -18.99 37.26 10.62
C THR A 189 -18.73 38.63 9.99
N GLY A 190 -18.65 38.66 8.66
CA GLY A 190 -18.58 39.86 7.85
C GLY A 190 -19.87 40.09 7.05
N THR A 191 -20.68 41.03 7.55
CA THR A 191 -21.57 41.98 6.84
C THR A 191 -22.56 41.48 5.77
N ALA A 192 -23.85 41.71 6.06
CA ALA A 192 -24.77 42.30 5.07
C ALA A 192 -25.82 43.18 5.78
N THR A 193 -25.72 44.48 5.54
CA THR A 193 -26.71 45.52 5.83
C THR A 193 -28.00 45.31 5.04
N ALA A 194 -29.16 45.36 5.69
CA ALA A 194 -30.46 45.52 5.05
C ALA A 194 -31.01 46.92 5.34
N GLY A 195 -31.44 47.60 4.28
CA GLY A 195 -32.11 48.90 4.34
C GLY A 195 -33.63 48.76 4.47
N GLU A 196 -34.20 49.89 4.92
CA GLU A 196 -35.62 50.27 5.05
C GLU A 196 -36.40 49.70 6.25
#